data_AF-X1TXV5-F1
#
_entry.id   AF-X1TXV5-F1
#
_cell.length_a   1.000
_cell.length_b   1.000
_cell.length_c   1.000
_cell.angle_alpha   90.00
_cell.angle_beta   90.00
_cell.angle_gamma   90.00
#
_symmetry.space_group_name_H-M   'P 1'
#
loop_
_entity.id
_entity.type
_entity.pdbx_description
1 polymer ?
#
loop_
_entity_poly.entity_id
_entity_poly.type
_entity_poly.pdbx_seq_one_letter_code
_entity_poly.pdbx_strand_id
1 'polypeptide(L)'
;LNDCGRTTKSKELLRKIANRPAGRWRNRAKLDLIAQQLQQTQDENQSRQNELLEQLLFFIFNCKGQDKNSNRLRAEAITIYCQSLLELKNEVSAQSVLTILAEAETTRGINLDLFKAQALQQLRRLDESAHYMLLAIQDDSGSLAGEVMELLSEVVDTIDELELQADDFDKTIHDCKNLAKFSHKYINDRQSGLLLTEISILAADKDKKKLSEVDKLLNNIAQNSDANDVNLLRCRARLLTAQGKFADAARLWAQVAKIRKSETVSTNQ
;
A
#
# COMPACT_ATOMS: atom_id res chain seq x y z
N LEU A 1 7.29 -17.27 24.38
CA LEU A 1 8.32 -18.19 24.90
C LEU A 1 9.48 -18.12 23.91
N ASN A 2 10.70 -17.75 24.32
CA ASN A 2 11.85 -17.79 23.40
C ASN A 2 12.21 -19.24 23.15
N ASP A 3 12.22 -19.65 21.89
CA ASP A 3 12.29 -21.07 21.52
C ASP A 3 13.63 -21.73 21.83
N CYS A 4 14.71 -20.98 22.08
CA CYS A 4 16.03 -21.51 22.50
C CYS A 4 16.47 -22.81 21.76
N GLY A 5 16.09 -22.99 20.49
CA GLY A 5 16.35 -24.20 19.70
C GLY A 5 15.48 -25.44 19.99
N ARG A 6 14.43 -25.35 20.82
CA ARG A 6 13.50 -26.43 21.20
C ARG A 6 12.06 -26.18 20.74
N THR A 7 11.89 -25.96 19.45
CA THR A 7 10.63 -25.58 18.79
C THR A 7 9.46 -26.54 19.09
N THR A 8 9.68 -27.86 19.07
CA THR A 8 8.62 -28.86 19.34
C THR A 8 8.11 -28.81 20.78
N LYS A 9 9.01 -28.73 21.76
CA LYS A 9 8.64 -28.67 23.19
C LYS A 9 7.96 -27.34 23.54
N SER A 10 8.37 -26.25 22.89
CA SER A 10 7.73 -24.94 23.05
C SER A 10 6.30 -24.94 22.51
N LYS A 11 6.07 -25.50 21.31
CA LYS A 11 4.72 -25.68 20.73
C LYS A 11 3.80 -26.51 21.63
N GLU A 12 4.30 -27.62 22.17
CA GLU A 12 3.50 -28.45 23.10
C GLU A 12 3.13 -27.70 24.38
N LEU A 13 4.07 -26.93 24.95
CA LEU A 13 3.80 -26.13 26.14
C LEU A 13 2.78 -25.03 25.86
N LEU A 14 2.89 -24.34 24.71
CA LEU A 14 1.92 -23.35 24.27
C LEU A 14 0.52 -23.96 24.12
N ARG A 15 0.40 -25.15 23.48
CA ARG A 15 -0.88 -25.88 23.39
C ARG A 15 -1.46 -26.20 24.76
N LYS A 16 -0.63 -26.68 25.69
CA LYS A 16 -1.07 -26.95 27.08
C LYS A 16 -1.57 -25.70 27.79
N ILE A 17 -0.96 -24.53 27.56
CA ILE A 17 -1.38 -23.27 28.18
C ILE A 17 -2.66 -22.74 27.52
N ALA A 18 -2.78 -22.80 26.19
CA ALA A 18 -3.94 -22.34 25.42
C ALA A 18 -5.23 -23.12 25.78
N ASN A 19 -5.10 -24.42 26.07
CA ASN A 19 -6.22 -25.31 26.37
C ASN A 19 -6.70 -25.26 27.83
N ARG A 20 -6.05 -24.49 28.71
CA ARG A 20 -6.54 -24.33 30.09
C ARG A 20 -7.90 -23.62 30.10
N PRO A 21 -8.81 -23.95 31.02
CA PRO A 21 -10.11 -23.27 31.13
C PRO A 21 -9.96 -21.79 31.52
N ALA A 22 -8.93 -21.45 32.29
CA ALA A 22 -8.59 -20.09 32.69
C ALA A 22 -7.08 -19.92 32.83
N GLY A 23 -6.63 -18.66 32.88
CA GLY A 23 -5.24 -18.32 33.18
C GLY A 23 -4.73 -17.10 32.41
N ARG A 24 -3.85 -16.32 33.06
CA ARG A 24 -3.30 -15.06 32.54
C ARG A 24 -2.64 -15.20 31.15
N TRP A 25 -2.04 -16.35 30.86
CA TRP A 25 -1.29 -16.61 29.63
C TRP A 25 -2.11 -17.33 28.56
N ARG A 26 -3.36 -17.71 28.85
CA ARG A 26 -4.19 -18.53 27.95
C ARG A 26 -4.40 -17.84 26.60
N ASN A 27 -4.90 -16.60 26.61
CA ASN A 27 -5.22 -15.87 25.38
C ASN A 27 -3.95 -15.51 24.60
N ARG A 28 -2.86 -15.17 25.29
CA ARG A 28 -1.56 -14.96 24.63
C ARG A 28 -1.08 -16.22 23.91
N ALA A 29 -1.11 -17.37 24.59
CA ALA A 29 -0.70 -18.64 24.00
C ALA A 29 -1.58 -19.04 22.80
N LYS A 30 -2.89 -18.74 22.85
CA LYS A 30 -3.79 -18.93 21.70
C LYS A 30 -3.38 -18.08 20.51
N LEU A 31 -3.16 -16.78 20.72
CA LEU A 31 -2.75 -15.88 19.65
C LEU A 31 -1.39 -16.29 19.04
N ASP A 32 -0.40 -16.61 19.89
CA ASP A 32 0.92 -17.05 19.45
C ASP A 32 0.83 -18.35 18.60
N LEU A 33 -0.05 -19.29 18.96
CA LEU A 33 -0.26 -20.52 18.18
C LEU A 33 -0.88 -20.25 16.80
N ILE A 34 -1.91 -19.39 16.75
CA ILE A 34 -2.56 -19.02 15.48
C ILE A 34 -1.55 -18.31 14.57
N ALA A 35 -0.81 -17.34 15.09
CA ALA A 35 0.20 -16.60 14.34
C ALA A 35 1.29 -17.52 13.79
N GLN A 36 1.81 -18.44 14.60
CA GLN A 36 2.80 -19.44 14.15
C GLN A 36 2.27 -20.38 13.07
N GLN A 37 0.98 -20.70 13.10
CA GLN A 37 0.35 -21.56 12.10
C GLN A 37 0.12 -20.80 10.78
N LEU A 38 -0.29 -19.52 10.84
CA LEU A 38 -0.43 -18.67 9.66
C LEU A 38 0.90 -18.53 8.91
N GLN A 39 2.00 -18.25 9.63
CA GLN A 39 3.34 -18.18 9.04
C GLN A 39 3.82 -19.50 8.39
N GLN A 40 3.32 -20.66 8.85
CA GLN A 40 3.70 -21.97 8.29
C GLN A 40 2.82 -22.41 7.12
N THR A 41 1.67 -21.76 6.93
CA THR A 41 0.66 -22.17 5.93
C THR A 41 0.76 -21.34 4.64
N GLN A 42 1.69 -20.37 4.57
CA GLN A 42 1.80 -19.39 3.49
C GLN A 42 1.96 -20.00 2.08
N ASP A 43 2.41 -21.26 1.93
CA ASP A 43 2.74 -21.82 0.61
C ASP A 43 1.90 -23.02 0.12
N GLU A 44 1.08 -23.70 0.93
CA GLU A 44 0.55 -25.03 0.50
C GLU A 44 -0.93 -25.34 0.81
N ASN A 45 -1.68 -24.55 1.59
CA ASN A 45 -3.07 -24.92 1.91
C ASN A 45 -4.02 -23.75 2.24
N GLN A 46 -4.67 -23.20 1.20
CA GLN A 46 -5.63 -22.10 1.30
C GLN A 46 -6.83 -22.41 2.21
N SER A 47 -7.31 -23.66 2.22
CA SER A 47 -8.40 -24.08 3.12
C SER A 47 -7.97 -23.94 4.59
N ARG A 48 -6.75 -24.38 4.90
CA ARG A 48 -6.20 -24.27 6.25
C ARG A 48 -5.96 -22.82 6.66
N GLN A 49 -5.54 -21.97 5.74
CA GLN A 49 -5.36 -20.55 5.99
C GLN A 49 -6.70 -19.87 6.34
N ASN A 50 -7.77 -20.19 5.61
CA ASN A 50 -9.12 -19.69 5.90
C ASN A 50 -9.61 -20.11 7.30
N GLU A 51 -9.44 -21.38 7.68
CA GLU A 51 -9.78 -21.85 9.04
C GLU A 51 -9.02 -21.10 10.14
N LEU A 52 -7.75 -20.74 9.89
CA LEU A 52 -6.94 -19.99 10.85
C LEU A 52 -7.39 -18.52 10.95
N LEU A 53 -7.77 -17.92 9.82
CA LEU A 53 -8.33 -16.57 9.78
C LEU A 53 -9.68 -16.50 10.52
N GLU A 54 -10.53 -17.51 10.35
CA GLU A 54 -11.79 -17.63 11.12
C GLU A 54 -11.53 -17.76 12.63
N GLN A 55 -10.54 -18.58 13.02
CA GLN A 55 -10.13 -18.70 14.43
C GLN A 55 -9.60 -17.38 14.98
N LEU A 56 -8.83 -16.63 14.19
CA LEU A 56 -8.30 -15.32 14.57
C LEU A 56 -9.43 -14.30 14.72
N LEU A 57 -10.38 -14.28 13.79
CA LEU A 57 -11.56 -13.43 13.86
C LEU A 57 -12.40 -13.72 15.11
N PHE A 58 -12.66 -15.01 15.39
CA PHE A 58 -13.33 -15.42 16.62
C PHE A 58 -12.55 -14.97 17.87
N PHE A 59 -11.22 -15.06 17.85
CA PHE A 59 -10.37 -14.58 18.94
C PHE A 59 -10.52 -13.06 19.16
N ILE A 60 -10.52 -12.26 18.09
CA ILE A 60 -10.71 -10.80 18.13
C ILE A 60 -12.02 -10.44 18.81
N PHE A 61 -13.12 -11.09 18.42
CA PHE A 61 -14.44 -10.84 19.00
C PHE A 61 -14.50 -11.19 20.49
N ASN A 62 -13.92 -12.32 20.89
CA ASN A 62 -13.93 -12.74 22.30
C ASN A 62 -13.08 -11.86 23.22
N CYS A 63 -12.10 -11.13 22.69
CA CYS A 63 -11.26 -10.23 23.49
C CYS A 63 -11.86 -8.83 23.67
N LYS A 64 -12.98 -8.50 23.00
CA LYS A 64 -13.58 -7.17 23.01
C LYS A 64 -14.13 -6.80 24.41
N GLY A 65 -13.72 -5.64 24.93
CA GLY A 65 -14.34 -5.02 26.10
C GLY A 65 -14.06 -5.70 27.46
N GLN A 66 -13.10 -6.62 27.53
CA GLN A 66 -12.80 -7.36 28.77
C GLN A 66 -11.93 -6.56 29.73
N ASP A 67 -10.64 -6.43 29.43
CA ASP A 67 -9.65 -5.76 30.27
C ASP A 67 -8.53 -5.15 29.41
N LYS A 68 -7.65 -4.34 30.01
CA LYS A 68 -6.57 -3.63 29.29
C LYS A 68 -5.62 -4.59 28.54
N ASN A 69 -5.29 -5.75 29.12
CA ASN A 69 -4.43 -6.73 28.46
C ASN A 69 -5.16 -7.43 27.31
N SER A 70 -6.43 -7.77 27.51
CA SER A 70 -7.26 -8.36 26.45
C SER A 70 -7.48 -7.41 25.29
N ASN A 71 -7.65 -6.10 25.55
CA ASN A 71 -7.72 -5.08 24.50
C ASN A 71 -6.40 -4.94 23.74
N ARG A 72 -5.25 -5.07 24.41
CA ARG A 72 -3.93 -5.09 23.75
C ARG A 72 -3.77 -6.32 22.85
N LEU A 73 -4.17 -7.50 23.34
CA LEU A 73 -4.16 -8.73 22.53
C LEU A 73 -5.13 -8.65 21.35
N ARG A 74 -6.28 -7.98 21.53
CA ARG A 74 -7.24 -7.70 20.45
C ARG A 74 -6.59 -6.83 19.36
N ALA A 75 -5.90 -5.76 19.72
CA ALA A 75 -5.21 -4.90 18.76
C ALA A 75 -4.16 -5.69 17.95
N GLU A 76 -3.33 -6.49 18.63
CA GLU A 76 -2.33 -7.35 17.98
C GLU A 76 -2.97 -8.39 17.06
N ALA A 77 -4.07 -9.01 17.48
CA ALA A 77 -4.82 -9.95 16.66
C ALA A 77 -5.43 -9.30 15.42
N ILE A 78 -5.97 -8.07 15.53
CA ILE A 78 -6.49 -7.32 14.38
C ILE A 78 -5.36 -7.00 13.40
N THR A 79 -4.20 -6.56 13.89
CA THR A 79 -3.02 -6.31 13.04
C THR A 79 -2.62 -7.56 12.24
N ILE A 80 -2.49 -8.72 12.91
CA ILE A 80 -2.15 -9.98 12.24
C ILE A 80 -3.24 -10.36 11.23
N TYR A 81 -4.52 -10.23 11.61
CA TYR A 81 -5.64 -10.55 10.73
C TYR A 81 -5.66 -9.69 9.47
N CYS A 82 -5.46 -8.38 9.60
CA CYS A 82 -5.44 -7.46 8.47
C CYS A 82 -4.25 -7.74 7.54
N GLN A 83 -3.07 -7.96 8.09
CA GLN A 83 -1.88 -8.34 7.31
C GLN A 83 -2.13 -9.62 6.52
N SER A 84 -2.58 -10.69 7.18
CA SER A 84 -2.83 -11.97 6.53
C SER A 84 -3.93 -11.91 5.47
N LEU A 85 -4.95 -11.05 5.63
CA LEU A 85 -5.97 -10.84 4.60
C LEU A 85 -5.43 -10.06 3.41
N LEU A 86 -4.65 -9.00 3.63
CA LEU A 86 -4.07 -8.20 2.54
C LEU A 86 -3.06 -9.00 1.72
N GLU A 87 -2.35 -9.96 2.33
CA GLU A 87 -1.48 -10.89 1.60
C GLU A 87 -2.23 -11.73 0.56
N LEU A 88 -3.54 -11.96 0.73
CA LEU A 88 -4.36 -12.73 -0.22
C LEU A 88 -4.72 -11.96 -1.50
N LYS A 89 -4.45 -10.66 -1.57
CA LYS A 89 -4.60 -9.79 -2.76
C LYS A 89 -5.94 -9.95 -3.51
N ASN A 90 -7.05 -10.05 -2.78
CA ASN A 90 -8.38 -10.15 -3.37
C ASN A 90 -9.37 -9.20 -2.69
N GLU A 91 -10.39 -8.81 -3.45
CA GLU A 91 -11.39 -7.81 -3.04
C GLU A 91 -12.17 -8.22 -1.79
N VAL A 92 -12.54 -9.50 -1.67
CA VAL A 92 -13.30 -10.02 -0.51
C VAL A 92 -12.50 -9.85 0.79
N SER A 93 -11.20 -10.11 0.73
CA SER A 93 -10.30 -9.98 1.87
C SER A 93 -10.08 -8.51 2.22
N ALA A 94 -9.87 -7.64 1.22
CA ALA A 94 -9.77 -6.21 1.43
C ALA A 94 -11.04 -5.61 2.05
N GLN A 95 -12.23 -6.03 1.59
CA GLN A 95 -13.50 -5.61 2.18
C GLN A 95 -13.67 -6.08 3.64
N SER A 96 -13.17 -7.28 3.95
CA SER A 96 -13.17 -7.82 5.31
C SER A 96 -12.26 -6.99 6.24
N VAL A 97 -11.12 -6.51 5.75
CA VAL A 97 -10.25 -5.57 6.47
C VAL A 97 -11.00 -4.28 6.79
N LEU A 98 -11.65 -3.65 5.81
CA LEU A 98 -12.40 -2.41 6.07
C LEU A 98 -13.51 -2.62 7.11
N THR A 99 -14.20 -3.77 7.05
CA THR A 99 -15.26 -4.12 7.99
C THR A 99 -14.73 -4.23 9.42
N ILE A 100 -13.63 -4.96 9.64
CA ILE A 100 -13.09 -5.12 11.00
C ILE A 100 -12.48 -3.83 11.55
N LEU A 101 -11.89 -2.99 10.69
CA LEU A 101 -11.33 -1.70 11.10
C LEU A 101 -12.42 -0.71 11.51
N ALA A 102 -13.57 -0.70 10.84
CA ALA A 102 -14.73 0.10 11.24
C ALA A 102 -15.23 -0.26 12.65
N GLU A 103 -15.17 -1.55 13.02
CA GLU A 103 -15.50 -1.98 14.39
C GLU A 103 -14.38 -1.72 15.42
N ALA A 104 -13.20 -1.37 14.94
CA ALA A 104 -12.00 -1.21 15.75
C ALA A 104 -11.52 0.24 15.88
N GLU A 105 -12.27 1.24 15.39
CA GLU A 105 -11.84 2.64 15.34
C GLU A 105 -11.35 3.21 16.69
N THR A 106 -11.92 2.75 17.82
CA THR A 106 -11.50 3.20 19.16
C THR A 106 -10.30 2.41 19.73
N THR A 107 -9.75 1.46 18.98
CA THR A 107 -8.73 0.51 19.44
C THR A 107 -7.34 1.10 19.22
N ARG A 108 -6.65 1.45 20.30
CA ARG A 108 -5.28 1.99 20.24
C ARG A 108 -4.28 0.90 19.87
N GLY A 109 -3.22 1.30 19.16
CA GLY A 109 -2.09 0.42 18.81
C GLY A 109 -2.26 -0.34 17.49
N ILE A 110 -3.28 0.01 16.70
CA ILE A 110 -3.46 -0.46 15.32
C ILE A 110 -3.12 0.71 14.40
N ASN A 111 -2.36 0.45 13.34
CA ASN A 111 -2.16 1.44 12.27
C ASN A 111 -3.39 1.43 11.35
N LEU A 112 -4.48 2.03 11.83
CA LEU A 112 -5.78 2.01 11.16
C LEU A 112 -5.69 2.61 9.75
N ASP A 113 -5.00 3.74 9.62
CA ASP A 113 -4.91 4.48 8.37
C ASP A 113 -4.12 3.70 7.31
N LEU A 114 -3.00 3.06 7.70
CA LEU A 114 -2.24 2.21 6.77
C LEU A 114 -3.08 1.04 6.25
N PHE A 115 -3.75 0.30 7.13
CA PHE A 115 -4.56 -0.83 6.70
C PHE A 115 -5.77 -0.41 5.86
N LYS A 116 -6.40 0.73 6.18
CA LYS A 116 -7.44 1.32 5.33
C LYS A 116 -6.89 1.64 3.94
N ALA A 117 -5.74 2.31 3.87
CA ALA A 117 -5.10 2.67 2.60
C ALA A 117 -4.82 1.43 1.73
N GLN A 118 -4.21 0.40 2.30
CA GLN A 118 -3.86 -0.84 1.59
C GLN A 118 -5.12 -1.60 1.14
N ALA A 119 -6.16 -1.70 1.96
CA ALA A 119 -7.41 -2.34 1.58
C ALA A 119 -8.12 -1.58 0.44
N LEU A 120 -8.16 -0.24 0.52
CA LEU A 120 -8.75 0.59 -0.53
C LEU A 120 -7.97 0.51 -1.85
N GLN A 121 -6.65 0.40 -1.78
CA GLN A 121 -5.79 0.17 -2.95
C GLN A 121 -6.16 -1.14 -3.66
N GLN A 122 -6.31 -2.24 -2.91
CA GLN A 122 -6.73 -3.53 -3.47
C GLN A 122 -8.14 -3.50 -4.08
N LEU A 123 -9.02 -2.62 -3.58
CA LEU A 123 -10.35 -2.38 -4.11
C LEU A 123 -10.38 -1.36 -5.25
N ARG A 124 -9.23 -0.89 -5.74
CA ARG A 124 -9.08 0.13 -6.79
C ARG A 124 -9.72 1.49 -6.45
N ARG A 125 -9.94 1.78 -5.16
CA ARG A 125 -10.40 3.08 -4.64
C ARG A 125 -9.18 3.95 -4.30
N LEU A 126 -8.45 4.34 -5.35
CA LEU A 126 -7.10 4.92 -5.22
C LEU A 126 -7.09 6.33 -4.63
N ASP A 127 -8.16 7.10 -4.83
CA ASP A 127 -8.40 8.41 -4.24
C ASP A 127 -8.47 8.32 -2.70
N GLU A 128 -9.32 7.44 -2.18
CA GLU A 128 -9.44 7.21 -0.74
C GLU A 128 -8.18 6.54 -0.17
N SER A 129 -7.54 5.65 -0.94
CA SER A 129 -6.27 5.05 -0.56
C SER A 129 -5.18 6.11 -0.37
N ALA A 130 -5.03 7.05 -1.30
CA ALA A 130 -4.07 8.15 -1.20
C ALA A 130 -4.34 9.03 0.04
N HIS A 131 -5.62 9.31 0.32
CA HIS A 131 -6.01 10.07 1.50
C HIS A 131 -5.58 9.39 2.81
N TYR A 132 -5.92 8.11 2.99
CA TYR A 132 -5.54 7.38 4.21
C TYR A 132 -4.03 7.11 4.29
N MET A 133 -3.36 6.90 3.16
CA MET A 133 -1.91 6.76 3.14
C MET A 133 -1.23 8.06 3.61
N LEU A 134 -1.76 9.23 3.22
CA LEU A 134 -1.24 10.52 3.67
C LEU A 134 -1.37 10.68 5.20
N LEU A 135 -2.48 10.20 5.79
CA LEU A 135 -2.64 10.17 7.24
C LEU A 135 -1.64 9.22 7.90
N ALA A 136 -1.42 8.04 7.32
CA ALA A 136 -0.52 7.03 7.86
C ALA A 136 0.95 7.49 7.92
N ILE A 137 1.39 8.38 7.02
CA ILE A 137 2.79 8.85 6.96
C ILE A 137 3.09 10.06 7.85
N GLN A 138 2.10 10.67 8.53
CA GLN A 138 2.32 11.91 9.29
C GLN A 138 3.42 11.80 10.35
N ASP A 139 3.49 10.66 11.04
CA ASP A 139 4.48 10.37 12.07
C ASP A 139 5.53 9.33 11.61
N ASP A 140 5.52 8.94 10.33
CA ASP A 140 6.43 7.90 9.82
C ASP A 140 7.81 8.48 9.46
N SER A 141 8.85 7.72 9.79
CA SER A 141 10.25 8.10 9.53
C SER A 141 10.80 7.58 8.20
N GLY A 142 9.92 7.28 7.23
CA GLY A 142 10.29 6.78 5.91
C GLY A 142 10.17 5.26 5.73
N SER A 143 9.64 4.54 6.74
CA SER A 143 9.45 3.09 6.64
C SER A 143 8.39 2.72 5.59
N LEU A 144 7.42 3.62 5.34
CA LEU A 144 6.33 3.43 4.39
C LEU A 144 6.65 3.94 2.98
N ALA A 145 7.88 4.37 2.71
CA ALA A 145 8.21 5.00 1.43
C ALA A 145 8.02 4.06 0.23
N GLY A 146 8.22 2.75 0.43
CA GLY A 146 8.01 1.74 -0.61
C GLY A 146 6.53 1.56 -0.96
N GLU A 147 5.68 1.39 0.05
CA GLU A 147 4.23 1.26 -0.07
C GLU A 147 3.62 2.51 -0.72
N VAL A 148 4.14 3.69 -0.38
CA VAL A 148 3.77 4.94 -1.04
C VAL A 148 4.14 4.91 -2.53
N MET A 149 5.33 4.44 -2.89
CA MET A 149 5.72 4.34 -4.31
C MET A 149 4.85 3.37 -5.10
N GLU A 150 4.47 2.24 -4.50
CA GLU A 150 3.55 1.27 -5.12
C GLU A 150 2.20 1.93 -5.43
N LEU A 151 1.58 2.56 -4.43
CA LEU A 151 0.32 3.29 -4.60
C LEU A 151 0.42 4.38 -5.68
N LEU A 152 1.47 5.20 -5.64
CA LEU A 152 1.67 6.28 -6.62
C LEU A 152 1.86 5.75 -8.04
N SER A 153 2.50 4.59 -8.19
CA SER A 153 2.66 3.95 -9.50
C SER A 153 1.31 3.54 -10.07
N GLU A 154 0.44 2.92 -9.27
CA GLU A 154 -0.92 2.55 -9.66
C GLU A 154 -1.78 3.78 -10.01
N VAL A 155 -1.70 4.83 -9.20
CA VAL A 155 -2.39 6.11 -9.45
C VAL A 155 -1.97 6.71 -10.79
N VAL A 156 -0.67 6.76 -11.07
CA VAL A 156 -0.15 7.38 -12.29
C VAL A 156 -0.51 6.58 -13.55
N ASP A 157 -0.60 5.25 -13.44
CA ASP A 157 -1.00 4.36 -14.52
C ASP A 157 -2.50 4.44 -14.85
N THR A 158 -3.34 4.83 -13.88
CA THR A 158 -4.80 4.94 -14.01
C THR A 158 -5.30 6.40 -13.95
N ILE A 159 -4.39 7.37 -14.02
CA ILE A 159 -4.71 8.77 -13.70
C ILE A 159 -5.75 9.40 -14.62
N ASP A 160 -5.78 9.00 -15.89
CA ASP A 160 -6.73 9.52 -16.87
C ASP A 160 -8.15 8.99 -16.56
N GLU A 161 -8.27 7.79 -15.96
CA GLU A 161 -9.55 7.24 -15.47
C GLU A 161 -9.97 7.93 -14.17
N LEU A 162 -9.02 8.18 -13.27
CA LEU A 162 -9.26 8.92 -12.02
C LEU A 162 -9.73 10.36 -12.28
N GLU A 163 -9.17 11.05 -13.27
CA GLU A 163 -9.60 12.41 -13.66
C GLU A 163 -11.07 12.45 -14.09
N LEU A 164 -11.58 11.36 -14.69
CA LEU A 164 -12.96 11.25 -15.15
C LEU A 164 -13.95 10.81 -14.07
N GLN A 165 -13.49 10.07 -13.06
CA GLN A 165 -14.34 9.38 -12.09
C GLN A 165 -14.30 9.97 -10.68
N ALA A 166 -13.21 10.62 -10.29
CA ALA A 166 -13.03 11.11 -8.92
C ALA A 166 -13.92 12.32 -8.63
N ASP A 167 -14.61 12.29 -7.49
CA ASP A 167 -15.44 13.41 -7.02
C ASP A 167 -14.60 14.68 -6.77
N ASP A 168 -13.35 14.52 -6.32
CA ASP A 168 -12.40 15.61 -6.05
C ASP A 168 -10.99 15.22 -6.51
N PHE A 169 -10.79 15.27 -7.83
CA PHE A 169 -9.50 14.96 -8.45
C PHE A 169 -8.38 15.90 -7.96
N ASP A 170 -8.65 17.19 -7.78
CA ASP A 170 -7.66 18.17 -7.33
C ASP A 170 -7.12 17.84 -5.94
N LYS A 171 -8.01 17.47 -5.01
CA LYS A 171 -7.59 16.99 -3.68
C LYS A 171 -6.79 15.70 -3.77
N THR A 172 -7.21 14.75 -4.61
CA THR A 172 -6.51 13.49 -4.80
C THR A 172 -5.08 13.72 -5.29
N ILE A 173 -4.92 14.57 -6.30
CA ILE A 173 -3.60 14.95 -6.84
C ILE A 173 -2.78 15.73 -5.82
N HIS A 174 -3.40 16.55 -4.97
CA HIS A 174 -2.73 17.21 -3.86
C HIS A 174 -2.17 16.21 -2.84
N ASP A 175 -2.98 15.24 -2.42
CA ASP A 175 -2.58 14.18 -1.48
C ASP A 175 -1.44 13.35 -2.08
N CYS A 176 -1.58 12.91 -3.34
CA CYS A 176 -0.54 12.21 -4.10
C CYS A 176 0.75 13.02 -4.22
N LYS A 177 0.69 14.34 -4.36
CA LYS A 177 1.89 15.18 -4.42
C LYS A 177 2.65 15.18 -3.10
N ASN A 178 1.94 15.21 -1.98
CA ASN A 178 2.58 15.15 -0.66
C ASN A 178 3.19 13.78 -0.39
N LEU A 179 2.49 12.71 -0.80
CA LEU A 179 3.01 11.34 -0.81
C LEU A 179 4.28 11.21 -1.68
N ALA A 180 4.29 11.79 -2.88
CA ALA A 180 5.44 11.71 -3.78
C ALA A 180 6.67 12.46 -3.24
N LYS A 181 6.46 13.59 -2.55
CA LYS A 181 7.54 14.29 -1.85
C LYS A 181 8.10 13.44 -0.71
N PHE A 182 7.22 12.77 0.03
CA PHE A 182 7.61 11.87 1.11
C PHE A 182 8.46 10.71 0.58
N SER A 183 7.99 9.97 -0.42
CA SER A 183 8.75 8.84 -0.98
C SER A 183 10.08 9.28 -1.58
N HIS A 184 10.10 10.38 -2.34
CA HIS A 184 11.34 10.90 -2.92
C HIS A 184 12.36 11.35 -1.86
N LYS A 185 11.91 11.92 -0.74
CA LYS A 185 12.80 12.30 0.38
C LYS A 185 13.54 11.10 0.97
N TYR A 186 12.88 9.94 1.08
CA TYR A 186 13.44 8.77 1.77
C TYR A 186 14.10 7.76 0.84
N ILE A 187 13.59 7.57 -0.38
CA ILE A 187 14.15 6.62 -1.35
C ILE A 187 15.18 7.30 -2.25
N ASN A 188 14.91 8.54 -2.67
CA ASN A 188 15.79 9.39 -3.47
C ASN A 188 16.44 8.68 -4.68
N ASP A 189 15.64 7.85 -5.35
CA ASP A 189 16.04 7.18 -6.57
C ASP A 189 15.40 7.83 -7.81
N ARG A 190 15.73 7.29 -8.97
CA ARG A 190 15.22 7.79 -10.24
C ARG A 190 13.70 7.64 -10.36
N GLN A 191 13.15 6.51 -9.93
CA GLN A 191 11.72 6.21 -10.08
C GLN A 191 10.86 7.12 -9.19
N SER A 192 11.25 7.33 -7.93
CA SER A 192 10.59 8.29 -7.03
C SER A 192 10.65 9.71 -7.58
N GLY A 193 11.76 10.12 -8.20
CA GLY A 193 11.89 11.41 -8.87
C GLY A 193 10.94 11.56 -10.06
N LEU A 194 10.78 10.51 -10.88
CA LEU A 194 9.84 10.51 -12.00
C LEU A 194 8.39 10.60 -11.52
N LEU A 195 7.99 9.81 -10.51
CA LEU A 195 6.65 9.88 -9.91
C LEU A 195 6.36 11.28 -9.35
N LEU A 196 7.29 11.86 -8.58
CA LEU A 196 7.17 13.21 -8.05
C LEU A 196 7.01 14.24 -9.17
N THR A 197 7.77 14.10 -10.26
CA THR A 197 7.68 14.99 -11.41
C THR A 197 6.31 14.90 -12.06
N GLU A 198 5.85 13.69 -12.34
CA GLU A 198 4.58 13.41 -13.02
C GLU A 198 3.38 13.96 -12.26
N ILE A 199 3.32 13.68 -10.96
CA ILE A 199 2.25 14.20 -10.09
C ILE A 199 2.36 15.72 -9.92
N SER A 200 3.57 16.27 -9.89
CA SER A 200 3.77 17.72 -9.82
C SER A 200 3.33 18.45 -11.09
N ILE A 201 3.38 17.82 -12.27
CA ILE A 201 2.81 18.36 -13.52
C ILE A 201 1.30 18.50 -13.38
N LEU A 202 0.64 17.44 -12.91
CA LEU A 202 -0.82 17.42 -12.74
C LEU A 202 -1.26 18.46 -11.71
N ALA A 203 -0.59 18.51 -10.56
CA ALA A 203 -0.85 19.47 -9.50
C ALA A 203 -0.48 20.93 -9.84
N ALA A 204 0.20 21.19 -10.96
CA ALA A 204 0.57 22.54 -11.35
C ALA A 204 -0.59 23.32 -11.95
N ASP A 205 -1.62 22.65 -12.47
CA ASP A 205 -2.79 23.24 -13.12
C ASP A 205 -2.43 24.43 -14.03
N LYS A 206 -1.55 24.17 -15.01
CA LYS A 206 -1.09 25.14 -16.03
C LYS A 206 -0.33 26.37 -15.48
N ASP A 207 0.00 26.41 -14.19
CA ASP A 207 0.86 27.45 -13.61
C ASP A 207 2.27 27.39 -14.21
N LYS A 208 2.62 28.39 -15.02
CA LYS A 208 3.89 28.47 -15.75
C LYS A 208 5.11 28.40 -14.83
N LYS A 209 5.04 28.98 -13.63
CA LYS A 209 6.16 28.98 -12.68
C LYS A 209 6.39 27.57 -12.13
N LYS A 210 5.32 26.91 -11.69
CA LYS A 210 5.39 25.52 -11.21
C LYS A 210 5.86 24.57 -12.31
N LEU A 211 5.34 24.73 -13.53
CA LEU A 211 5.76 23.91 -14.67
C LEU A 211 7.23 24.12 -15.04
N SER A 212 7.79 25.31 -14.86
CA SER A 212 9.23 25.57 -15.06
C SER A 212 10.10 24.88 -14.00
N GLU A 213 9.64 24.82 -12.74
CA GLU A 213 10.34 24.09 -11.67
C GLU A 213 10.35 22.58 -11.95
N VAL A 214 9.22 22.04 -12.39
CA VAL A 214 9.09 20.63 -12.81
C VAL A 214 9.99 20.32 -14.02
N ASP A 215 10.04 21.20 -15.03
CA ASP A 215 10.92 20.99 -16.19
C ASP A 215 12.40 20.88 -15.78
N LYS A 216 12.85 21.70 -14.82
CA LYS A 216 14.21 21.59 -14.26
C LYS A 216 14.45 20.26 -13.57
N LEU A 217 13.50 19.81 -12.75
CA LEU A 217 13.59 18.49 -12.09
C LEU A 217 13.68 17.36 -13.13
N LEU A 218 12.82 17.39 -14.15
CA LEU A 218 12.81 16.40 -15.22
C LEU A 218 14.11 16.38 -16.02
N ASN A 219 14.66 17.56 -16.34
CA ASN A 219 15.94 17.67 -17.05
C ASN A 219 17.10 17.13 -16.20
N ASN A 220 17.09 17.32 -14.88
CA ASN A 220 18.10 16.76 -13.99
C ASN A 220 18.03 15.22 -13.96
N ILE A 221 16.82 14.64 -13.92
CA ILE A 221 16.60 13.19 -13.97
C ILE A 221 17.05 12.60 -15.31
N ALA A 222 16.93 13.35 -16.41
CA ALA A 222 17.25 12.89 -17.77
C ALA A 222 18.74 12.87 -18.11
N GLN A 223 19.64 13.42 -17.26
CA GLN A 223 21.05 13.61 -17.64
C GLN A 223 21.81 12.33 -18.01
N ASN A 224 21.33 11.14 -17.59
CA ASN A 224 21.95 9.85 -17.89
C ASN A 224 20.93 8.79 -18.37
N SER A 225 19.78 9.22 -18.90
CA SER A 225 18.69 8.31 -19.28
C SER A 225 18.77 7.85 -20.74
N ASP A 226 18.34 6.62 -21.01
CA ASP A 226 18.06 6.16 -22.37
C ASP A 226 16.98 7.05 -23.01
N ALA A 227 17.17 7.41 -24.27
CA ALA A 227 16.22 8.16 -25.07
C ALA A 227 14.88 7.43 -25.28
N ASN A 228 14.85 6.10 -25.07
CA ASN A 228 13.65 5.27 -25.14
C ASN A 228 13.02 4.95 -23.77
N ASP A 229 13.45 5.62 -22.70
CA ASP A 229 12.81 5.42 -21.40
C ASP A 229 11.34 5.89 -21.41
N VAL A 230 10.42 4.92 -21.32
CA VAL A 230 8.98 5.16 -21.41
C VAL A 230 8.47 6.09 -20.32
N ASN A 231 8.95 5.96 -19.08
CA ASN A 231 8.49 6.77 -17.96
C ASN A 231 8.93 8.22 -18.11
N LEU A 232 10.16 8.43 -18.59
CA LEU A 232 10.67 9.76 -18.89
C LEU A 232 9.91 10.41 -20.06
N LEU A 233 9.68 9.65 -21.14
CA LEU A 233 8.91 10.12 -22.29
C LEU A 233 7.47 10.50 -21.89
N ARG A 234 6.84 9.70 -21.01
CA ARG A 234 5.51 9.96 -20.47
C ARG A 234 5.47 11.27 -19.67
N CYS A 235 6.39 11.46 -18.73
CA CYS A 235 6.52 12.70 -17.97
C CYS A 235 6.70 13.91 -18.89
N ARG A 236 7.57 13.79 -19.90
CA ARG A 236 7.84 14.87 -20.86
C ARG A 236 6.61 15.20 -21.71
N ALA A 237 5.87 14.18 -22.15
CA ALA A 237 4.64 14.36 -22.89
C ALA A 237 3.58 15.10 -22.06
N ARG A 238 3.36 14.69 -20.80
CA ARG A 238 2.43 15.37 -19.87
C ARG A 238 2.84 16.82 -19.62
N LEU A 239 4.13 17.09 -19.40
CA LEU A 239 4.64 18.46 -19.22
C LEU A 239 4.35 19.34 -20.44
N LEU A 240 4.59 18.83 -21.65
CA LEU A 240 4.32 19.56 -22.89
C LEU A 240 2.83 19.81 -23.10
N THR A 241 1.96 18.84 -22.78
CA THR A 241 0.51 19.02 -22.78
C THR A 241 0.09 20.14 -21.82
N ALA A 242 0.60 20.14 -20.59
CA ALA A 242 0.30 21.18 -19.60
C ALA A 242 0.79 22.58 -20.03
N GLN A 243 1.86 22.64 -20.84
CA GLN A 243 2.37 23.88 -21.45
C GLN A 243 1.62 24.30 -22.72
N GLY A 244 0.66 23.51 -23.22
CA GLY A 244 -0.07 23.77 -24.46
C GLY A 244 0.70 23.43 -25.74
N LYS A 245 1.83 22.70 -25.65
CA LYS A 245 2.66 22.27 -26.78
C LYS A 245 2.19 20.93 -27.34
N PHE A 246 0.93 20.88 -27.79
CA PHE A 246 0.24 19.64 -28.11
C PHE A 246 0.89 18.83 -29.23
N ALA A 247 1.45 19.46 -30.26
CA ALA A 247 2.11 18.75 -31.36
C ALA A 247 3.34 17.96 -30.88
N ASP A 248 4.15 18.56 -30.01
CA ASP A 248 5.33 17.90 -29.44
C ASP A 248 4.92 16.80 -28.45
N ALA A 249 3.91 17.06 -27.61
CA ALA A 249 3.36 16.06 -26.71
C ALA A 249 2.82 14.83 -27.47
N ALA A 250 2.05 15.03 -28.54
CA ALA A 250 1.49 13.96 -29.35
C ALA A 250 2.56 13.07 -29.98
N ARG A 251 3.67 13.67 -30.43
CA ARG A 251 4.83 12.92 -30.95
C ARG A 251 5.45 12.00 -29.90
N LEU A 252 5.60 12.48 -28.66
CA LEU A 252 6.12 11.66 -27.57
C LEU A 252 5.15 10.55 -27.17
N TRP A 253 3.84 10.83 -27.11
CA TRP A 253 2.83 9.80 -26.89
C TRP A 253 2.83 8.72 -27.97
N ALA A 254 2.99 9.10 -29.23
CA ALA A 254 3.13 8.15 -30.34
C ALA A 254 4.39 7.28 -30.20
N GLN A 255 5.50 7.85 -29.71
CA GLN A 255 6.72 7.10 -29.42
C GLN A 255 6.51 6.09 -28.27
N VAL A 256 5.88 6.51 -27.18
CA VAL A 256 5.50 5.63 -26.05
C VAL A 256 4.64 4.47 -26.54
N ALA A 257 3.61 4.75 -27.33
CA ALA A 257 2.73 3.72 -27.88
C ALA A 257 3.49 2.74 -28.79
N LYS A 258 4.44 3.24 -29.60
CA LYS A 258 5.28 2.40 -30.45
C LYS A 258 6.16 1.45 -29.64
N ILE A 259 6.82 1.94 -28.58
CA ILE A 259 7.70 1.14 -27.72
C ILE A 259 6.90 0.03 -27.03
N ARG A 260 5.78 0.37 -26.39
CA ARG A 260 4.91 -0.61 -25.72
C ARG A 260 4.42 -1.69 -26.69
N LYS A 261 4.05 -1.30 -27.93
CA LYS A 261 3.62 -2.25 -28.96
C LYS A 261 4.75 -3.22 -29.34
N SER A 262 5.98 -2.74 -29.51
CA SER A 262 7.12 -3.63 -29.80
C SER A 262 7.42 -4.60 -28.66
N GLU A 263 7.36 -4.15 -27.41
CA GLU A 263 7.56 -5.00 -26.23
C GLU A 263 6.51 -6.12 -26.16
N THR A 264 5.25 -5.79 -26.44
CA THR A 264 4.15 -6.78 -26.43
C THR A 264 4.36 -7.86 -27.50
N VAL A 265 4.88 -7.49 -28.67
CA VAL A 265 5.17 -8.45 -29.77
C VAL A 265 6.37 -9.35 -29.42
N SER A 266 7.41 -8.80 -28.80
CA SER A 266 8.59 -9.58 -28.37
C SER A 266 8.31 -10.53 -27.22
N THR A 267 7.31 -10.25 -26.39
CA THR A 267 6.92 -11.12 -25.25
C THR A 267 6.03 -12.30 -25.67
N ASN A 268 5.41 -12.22 -26.86
CA ASN A 268 4.53 -13.23 -27.43
C ASN A 268 5.21 -14.12 -28.49
N GLN A 269 6.55 -14.06 -28.61
CA GLN A 269 7.39 -14.89 -29.48
C GLN A 269 8.28 -15.80 -28.64
#